data_AF-A0A7S4HSA5-F1
#
_entry.id   AF-A0A7S4HSA5-F1
#
_cell.length_a   1.000
_cell.length_b   1.000
_cell.length_c   1.000
_cell.angle_alpha   90.00
_cell.angle_beta   90.00
_cell.angle_gamma   90.00
#
_symmetry.space_group_name_H-M   'P 1'
#
loop_
_entity.id
_entity.type
_entity.pdbx_description
1 polymer ?
#
loop_
_entity_poly.entity_id
_entity_poly.type
_entity_poly.pdbx_seq_one_letter_code
_entity_poly.pdbx_strand_id
1 'polypeptide(L)'
;AGERGAATSPRNFPPSCTGASGGRSLAGESFARLNIVAGGAIENNESSDPLRSIRTSLGVASILSWMTVSYSALSSHPTPSVDAACGFRHNAFTIAQAWAFPVPVLASTISVLHKSVSPLSAISRRLNLALTTASLWTAAAVFFGPKFSVGYDLFSSKPFILYGCSIVHILTAVVTLASWSRSIAGNHFSRIVRGCTNSFFDLLSPDTSKHNDSLYALGSLGLFVLTLLPQLVAFPTATIPTLLGKRLSRAASGFTWLGSVGAYCLLMNDSGSSNEDQDASRVLRRGLGIGSAAHLALVIAKIVGLDGGGLLLAGNGLKEYYPSLVGASGAASFTMILTYLVLAFACL
;
A
#
# COMPACT_ATOMS: atom_id res chain seq x y z
N ALA A 1 -29.51 -53.82 51.22
CA ALA A 1 -30.91 -53.96 50.77
C ALA A 1 -31.01 -53.20 49.44
N GLY A 2 -31.03 -53.84 48.27
CA GLY A 2 -32.11 -54.70 47.74
C GLY A 2 -33.29 -53.78 47.37
N GLU A 3 -33.75 -53.59 46.13
CA GLU A 3 -34.00 -54.45 44.95
C GLU A 3 -33.90 -53.58 43.65
N ARG A 4 -33.35 -54.03 42.50
CA ARG A 4 -34.00 -54.70 41.32
C ARG A 4 -35.47 -54.28 41.09
N GLY A 5 -36.00 -53.97 39.92
CA GLY A 5 -35.61 -53.92 38.49
C GLY A 5 -36.81 -53.29 37.75
N ALA A 6 -36.68 -52.80 36.51
CA ALA A 6 -37.09 -53.56 35.33
C ALA A 6 -36.73 -52.79 34.06
N ALA A 7 -36.15 -53.53 33.11
CA ALA A 7 -35.92 -53.12 31.74
C ALA A 7 -37.14 -53.45 30.87
N THR A 8 -37.46 -52.58 29.91
CA THR A 8 -38.19 -52.96 28.69
C THR A 8 -37.51 -52.31 27.48
N SER A 9 -37.12 -53.18 26.56
CA SER A 9 -36.38 -52.95 25.31
C SER A 9 -37.36 -52.60 24.15
N PRO A 10 -36.93 -52.49 22.87
CA PRO A 10 -37.28 -51.38 21.99
C PRO A 10 -38.36 -51.77 20.98
N ARG A 11 -38.99 -50.78 20.33
CA ARG A 11 -39.81 -51.01 19.13
C ARG A 11 -39.04 -50.60 17.88
N ASN A 12 -38.79 -51.60 17.04
CA ASN A 12 -38.34 -51.50 15.66
C ASN A 12 -39.54 -51.47 14.69
N PHE A 13 -39.24 -50.96 13.49
CA PHE A 13 -39.89 -51.08 12.16
C PHE A 13 -40.88 -49.99 11.72
N PRO A 14 -40.98 -49.67 10.41
CA PRO A 14 -40.25 -50.19 9.24
C PRO A 14 -39.52 -49.12 8.38
N PRO A 15 -38.68 -49.53 7.40
CA PRO A 15 -38.08 -48.65 6.40
C PRO A 15 -39.04 -48.43 5.23
N SER A 16 -39.23 -47.19 4.82
CA SER A 16 -39.89 -46.84 3.55
C SER A 16 -38.89 -46.17 2.62
N CYS A 17 -38.31 -47.00 1.75
CA CYS A 17 -37.65 -46.60 0.52
C CYS A 17 -38.70 -46.37 -0.57
N THR A 18 -38.82 -45.13 -1.04
CA THR A 18 -39.20 -44.75 -2.42
C THR A 18 -38.61 -43.35 -2.60
N GLY A 19 -37.53 -43.13 -3.35
CA GLY A 19 -37.55 -43.28 -4.81
C GLY A 19 -37.59 -41.89 -5.42
N ALA A 20 -36.50 -41.13 -5.32
CA ALA A 20 -36.27 -39.93 -6.14
C ALA A 20 -34.98 -40.15 -6.93
N SER A 21 -35.18 -40.77 -8.09
CA SER A 21 -34.19 -40.97 -9.13
C SER A 21 -33.63 -39.63 -9.62
N GLY A 22 -32.30 -39.54 -9.62
CA GLY A 22 -31.56 -39.24 -10.84
C GLY A 22 -31.91 -37.95 -11.57
N GLY A 23 -31.47 -36.83 -11.03
CA GLY A 23 -31.26 -35.58 -11.77
C GLY A 23 -29.86 -35.03 -11.52
N ARG A 24 -28.82 -35.87 -11.63
CA ARG A 24 -27.44 -35.38 -11.65
C ARG A 24 -27.28 -34.55 -12.91
N SER A 25 -27.34 -33.24 -12.76
CA SER A 25 -26.96 -32.29 -13.79
C SER A 25 -25.53 -32.59 -14.22
N LEU A 26 -25.36 -33.07 -15.45
CA LEU A 26 -24.06 -33.30 -16.09
C LEU A 26 -23.18 -32.03 -16.08
N ALA A 27 -23.78 -30.84 -15.94
CA ALA A 27 -23.04 -29.60 -15.77
C ALA A 27 -22.33 -29.51 -14.40
N GLY A 28 -22.93 -30.02 -13.32
CA GLY A 28 -22.36 -29.95 -11.96
C GLY A 28 -21.14 -30.85 -11.77
N GLU A 29 -21.18 -32.08 -12.31
CA GLU A 29 -20.02 -32.98 -12.29
C GLU A 29 -18.92 -32.53 -13.26
N SER A 30 -19.28 -31.88 -14.37
CA SER A 30 -18.28 -31.34 -15.31
C SER A 30 -17.56 -30.11 -14.75
N PHE A 31 -18.22 -29.25 -13.96
CA PHE A 31 -17.58 -28.14 -13.24
C PHE A 31 -16.73 -28.62 -12.05
N ALA A 32 -17.18 -29.65 -11.32
CA ALA A 32 -16.37 -30.26 -10.26
C ALA A 32 -15.13 -30.96 -10.82
N ARG A 33 -15.25 -31.67 -11.96
CA ARG A 33 -14.10 -32.27 -12.66
C ARG A 33 -13.20 -31.22 -13.32
N LEU A 34 -13.72 -30.11 -13.84
CA LEU A 34 -12.88 -29.00 -14.33
C LEU A 34 -12.10 -28.33 -13.20
N ASN A 35 -12.69 -28.17 -12.01
CA ASN A 35 -11.97 -27.62 -10.85
C ASN A 35 -10.92 -28.60 -10.29
N ILE A 36 -11.15 -29.92 -10.41
CA ILE A 36 -10.17 -30.94 -10.01
C ILE A 36 -9.05 -31.09 -11.05
N VAL A 37 -9.35 -30.95 -12.35
CA VAL A 37 -8.34 -30.95 -13.42
C VAL A 37 -7.55 -29.63 -13.44
N ALA A 38 -8.19 -28.49 -13.16
CA ALA A 38 -7.51 -27.21 -12.96
C ALA A 38 -6.71 -27.18 -11.64
N GLY A 39 -7.19 -27.85 -10.59
CA GLY A 39 -6.46 -28.03 -9.32
C GLY A 39 -5.26 -28.96 -9.45
N GLY A 40 -5.40 -30.07 -10.17
CA GLY A 40 -4.33 -31.06 -10.40
C GLY A 40 -3.31 -30.66 -11.46
N ALA A 41 -3.66 -29.77 -12.40
CA ALA A 41 -2.69 -29.20 -13.36
C ALA A 41 -1.81 -28.09 -12.74
N ILE A 42 -2.18 -27.55 -11.57
CA ILE A 42 -1.38 -26.57 -10.83
C ILE A 42 -0.31 -27.27 -9.97
N GLU A 43 -0.45 -28.56 -9.68
CA GLU A 43 0.40 -29.27 -8.73
C GLU A 43 1.71 -29.82 -9.34
N ASN A 44 1.87 -29.82 -10.66
CA ASN A 44 3.01 -30.49 -11.32
C ASN A 44 3.90 -29.58 -12.21
N ASN A 45 3.86 -28.26 -12.02
CA ASN A 45 4.86 -27.37 -12.60
C ASN A 45 5.27 -26.29 -11.60
N GLU A 46 6.18 -26.66 -10.69
CA GLU A 46 7.08 -25.73 -9.99
C GLU A 46 7.99 -24.91 -10.95
N SER A 47 7.76 -24.98 -12.27
CA SER A 47 8.43 -24.18 -13.27
C SER A 47 7.91 -22.74 -13.24
N SER A 48 8.55 -21.90 -12.40
CA SER A 48 8.66 -20.45 -12.51
C SER A 48 7.39 -19.69 -12.94
N ASP A 49 6.69 -19.03 -11.99
CA ASP A 49 5.67 -18.03 -12.33
C ASP A 49 6.25 -17.03 -13.35
N PRO A 50 5.81 -17.04 -14.63
CA PRO A 50 6.42 -16.23 -15.68
C PRO A 50 6.22 -14.73 -15.42
N LEU A 51 5.22 -14.36 -14.60
CA LEU A 51 5.00 -12.98 -14.20
C LEU A 51 5.98 -12.52 -13.14
N ARG A 52 6.68 -13.41 -12.42
CA ARG A 52 7.58 -13.03 -11.33
C ARG A 52 8.72 -12.14 -11.81
N SER A 53 9.39 -12.55 -12.89
CA SER A 53 10.50 -11.78 -13.48
C SER A 53 10.01 -10.43 -14.03
N ILE A 54 8.92 -10.45 -14.80
CA ILE A 54 8.30 -9.26 -15.39
C ILE A 54 7.87 -8.27 -14.29
N ARG A 55 7.20 -8.75 -13.24
CA ARG A 55 6.76 -7.95 -12.09
C ARG A 55 7.93 -7.32 -11.35
N THR A 56 9.03 -8.06 -11.19
CA THR A 56 10.24 -7.55 -10.53
C THR A 56 10.86 -6.42 -11.35
N SER A 57 11.06 -6.65 -12.65
CA SER A 57 11.62 -5.64 -13.57
C SER A 57 10.75 -4.38 -13.65
N LEU A 58 9.44 -4.54 -13.78
CA LEU A 58 8.49 -3.41 -13.79
C LEU A 58 8.41 -2.71 -12.44
N GLY A 59 8.54 -3.45 -11.33
CA GLY A 59 8.65 -2.88 -9.99
C GLY A 59 9.88 -1.98 -9.86
N VAL A 60 11.06 -2.46 -10.28
CA VAL A 60 12.30 -1.66 -10.28
C VAL A 60 12.15 -0.45 -11.20
N ALA A 61 11.58 -0.63 -12.40
CA ALA A 61 11.29 0.46 -13.32
C ALA A 61 10.34 1.50 -12.70
N SER A 62 9.38 1.08 -11.87
CA SER A 62 8.45 1.98 -11.17
C SER A 62 9.15 2.81 -10.10
N ILE A 63 10.13 2.24 -9.39
CA ILE A 63 10.98 2.99 -8.46
C ILE A 63 11.75 4.07 -9.23
N LEU A 64 12.43 3.68 -10.31
CA LEU A 64 13.20 4.62 -11.14
C LEU A 64 12.31 5.69 -11.77
N SER A 65 11.10 5.32 -12.19
CA SER A 65 10.10 6.25 -12.72
C SER A 65 9.67 7.27 -11.66
N TRP A 66 9.37 6.82 -10.43
CA TRP A 66 9.05 7.73 -9.33
C TRP A 66 10.22 8.68 -9.02
N MET A 67 11.44 8.17 -8.97
CA MET A 67 12.63 8.99 -8.74
C MET A 67 12.82 10.04 -9.84
N THR A 68 12.62 9.65 -11.11
CA THR A 68 12.73 10.54 -12.28
C THR A 68 11.65 11.63 -12.27
N VAL A 69 10.39 11.24 -12.04
CA VAL A 69 9.26 12.16 -11.94
C VAL A 69 9.47 13.16 -10.82
N SER A 70 9.83 12.67 -9.62
CA SER A 70 10.01 13.52 -8.45
C SER A 70 11.21 14.45 -8.60
N TYR A 71 12.35 13.97 -9.10
CA TYR A 71 13.49 14.81 -9.44
C TYR A 71 13.09 15.91 -10.43
N SER A 72 12.47 15.55 -11.56
CA SER A 72 12.12 16.55 -12.58
C SER A 72 11.03 17.52 -12.12
N ALA A 73 10.13 17.13 -11.22
CA ALA A 73 9.07 18.00 -10.71
C ALA A 73 9.56 18.92 -9.58
N LEU A 74 10.64 18.55 -8.88
CA LEU A 74 11.13 19.24 -7.68
C LEU A 74 12.50 19.89 -7.84
N SER A 75 13.19 19.68 -8.97
CA SER A 75 14.54 20.22 -9.20
C SER A 75 14.60 21.75 -9.27
N SER A 76 13.47 22.41 -9.55
CA SER A 76 13.36 23.85 -9.60
C SER A 76 12.16 24.35 -8.80
N HIS A 77 12.38 25.40 -8.01
CA HIS A 77 11.30 26.04 -7.28
C HIS A 77 10.50 26.96 -8.23
N PRO A 78 9.15 26.96 -8.19
CA PRO A 78 8.35 27.79 -9.09
C PRO A 78 8.53 29.29 -8.88
N THR A 79 8.79 29.69 -7.64
CA THR A 79 8.94 31.09 -7.26
C THR A 79 10.42 31.47 -7.37
N PRO A 80 10.82 32.37 -8.29
CA PRO A 80 12.22 32.72 -8.52
C PRO A 80 12.93 33.28 -7.28
N SER A 81 12.21 34.01 -6.42
CA SER A 81 12.77 34.56 -5.18
C SER A 81 13.16 33.46 -4.18
N VAL A 82 12.37 32.41 -4.06
CA VAL A 82 12.68 31.25 -3.21
C VAL A 82 13.78 30.40 -3.84
N ASP A 83 13.76 30.22 -5.16
CA ASP A 83 14.80 29.50 -5.89
C ASP A 83 16.17 30.18 -5.71
N ALA A 84 16.20 31.51 -5.78
CA ALA A 84 17.40 32.31 -5.55
C ALA A 84 17.86 32.30 -4.08
N ALA A 85 16.94 32.30 -3.11
CA ALA A 85 17.29 32.39 -1.69
C ALA A 85 17.73 31.03 -1.10
N CYS A 86 17.04 29.95 -1.43
CA CYS A 86 17.30 28.63 -0.85
C CYS A 86 17.07 27.45 -1.81
N GLY A 87 16.89 27.71 -3.12
CA GLY A 87 16.44 26.72 -4.11
C GLY A 87 17.19 25.40 -4.06
N PHE A 88 18.53 25.40 -4.17
CA PHE A 88 19.28 24.14 -4.19
C PHE A 88 19.06 23.28 -2.93
N ARG A 89 19.21 23.88 -1.74
CA ARG A 89 19.06 23.16 -0.46
C ARG A 89 17.61 22.71 -0.26
N HIS A 90 16.65 23.60 -0.47
CA HIS A 90 15.23 23.30 -0.32
C HIS A 90 14.76 22.22 -1.29
N ASN A 91 15.18 22.30 -2.56
CA ASN A 91 14.84 21.32 -3.60
C ASN A 91 15.46 19.96 -3.26
N ALA A 92 16.73 19.92 -2.83
CA ALA A 92 17.40 18.67 -2.43
C ALA A 92 16.69 17.98 -1.26
N PHE A 93 16.31 18.72 -0.22
CA PHE A 93 15.56 18.18 0.91
C PHE A 93 14.16 17.69 0.50
N THR A 94 13.51 18.39 -0.43
CA THR A 94 12.18 18.00 -0.92
C THR A 94 12.24 16.77 -1.81
N ILE A 95 13.26 16.64 -2.66
CA ILE A 95 13.53 15.42 -3.44
C ILE A 95 13.84 14.25 -2.51
N ALA A 96 14.73 14.45 -1.53
CA ALA A 96 15.05 13.41 -0.54
C ALA A 96 13.79 12.95 0.20
N GLN A 97 12.91 13.88 0.60
CA GLN A 97 11.67 13.55 1.28
C GLN A 97 10.69 12.80 0.37
N ALA A 98 10.66 13.13 -0.93
CA ALA A 98 9.85 12.43 -1.93
C ALA A 98 10.30 10.98 -2.12
N TRP A 99 11.56 10.67 -1.85
CA TRP A 99 12.11 9.32 -1.97
C TRP A 99 12.04 8.54 -0.66
N ALA A 100 12.20 9.25 0.47
CA ALA A 100 12.42 8.66 1.78
C ALA A 100 11.39 7.60 2.16
N PHE A 101 10.09 7.86 1.96
CA PHE A 101 9.05 6.87 2.25
C PHE A 101 8.72 5.95 1.05
N PRO A 102 8.42 6.48 -0.17
CA PRO A 102 8.02 5.64 -1.28
C PRO A 102 9.04 4.59 -1.72
N VAL A 103 10.33 4.94 -1.76
CA VAL A 103 11.37 4.05 -2.32
C VAL A 103 11.57 2.81 -1.44
N PRO A 104 11.78 2.92 -0.10
CA PRO A 104 11.88 1.74 0.77
C PRO A 104 10.60 0.87 0.79
N VAL A 105 9.42 1.48 0.74
CA VAL A 105 8.14 0.76 0.72
C VAL A 105 7.94 -0.01 -0.59
N LEU A 106 8.24 0.61 -1.73
CA LEU A 106 8.22 -0.08 -3.02
C LEU A 106 9.26 -1.20 -3.07
N ALA A 107 10.51 -0.92 -2.67
CA ALA A 107 11.60 -1.89 -2.74
C ALA A 107 11.32 -3.13 -1.88
N SER A 108 10.80 -2.94 -0.66
CA SER A 108 10.38 -4.05 0.21
C SER A 108 9.19 -4.81 -0.36
N THR A 109 8.17 -4.11 -0.87
CA THR A 109 7.01 -4.75 -1.53
C THR A 109 7.45 -5.63 -2.71
N ILE A 110 8.29 -5.10 -3.60
CA ILE A 110 8.81 -5.84 -4.76
C ILE A 110 9.65 -7.02 -4.30
N SER A 111 10.47 -6.86 -3.26
CA SER A 111 11.27 -7.94 -2.70
C SER A 111 10.41 -9.07 -2.13
N VAL A 112 9.31 -8.75 -1.43
CA VAL A 112 8.35 -9.75 -0.96
C VAL A 112 7.67 -10.45 -2.13
N LEU A 113 7.18 -9.69 -3.11
CA LEU A 113 6.52 -10.26 -4.28
C LEU A 113 7.48 -11.09 -5.15
N HIS A 114 8.76 -10.75 -5.19
CA HIS A 114 9.78 -11.53 -5.90
C HIS A 114 10.05 -12.88 -5.22
N LYS A 115 10.16 -12.87 -3.88
CA LYS A 115 10.45 -14.06 -3.08
C LYS A 115 9.23 -14.96 -2.88
N SER A 116 8.03 -14.43 -3.04
CA SER A 116 6.82 -15.19 -2.79
C SER A 116 6.73 -16.38 -3.76
N VAL A 117 6.77 -17.58 -3.19
CA VAL A 117 6.75 -18.84 -3.93
C VAL A 117 5.34 -19.12 -4.40
N SER A 118 4.35 -18.81 -3.56
CA SER A 118 2.93 -18.97 -3.86
C SER A 118 2.22 -17.61 -4.02
N PRO A 119 1.68 -17.28 -5.21
CA PRO A 119 0.85 -16.09 -5.38
C PRO A 119 -0.45 -16.15 -4.55
N LEU A 120 -0.75 -17.31 -3.92
CA LEU A 120 -1.93 -17.53 -3.09
C LEU A 120 -1.80 -16.97 -1.68
N SER A 121 -0.59 -16.63 -1.21
CA SER A 121 -0.40 -16.09 0.14
C SER A 121 -1.21 -14.81 0.34
N ALA A 122 -1.77 -14.63 1.53
CA ALA A 122 -2.64 -13.49 1.81
C ALA A 122 -1.89 -12.16 1.68
N ILE A 123 -0.62 -12.13 2.11
CA ILE A 123 0.28 -10.99 2.00
C ILE A 123 0.55 -10.67 0.52
N SER A 124 0.97 -11.65 -0.27
CA SER A 124 1.27 -11.45 -1.70
C SER A 124 0.05 -10.93 -2.46
N ARG A 125 -1.13 -11.51 -2.23
CA ARG A 125 -2.39 -11.05 -2.84
C ARG A 125 -2.71 -9.60 -2.46
N ARG A 126 -2.66 -9.25 -1.17
CA ARG A 126 -2.94 -7.88 -0.70
C ARG A 126 -1.95 -6.88 -1.30
N LEU A 127 -0.66 -7.21 -1.31
CA LEU A 127 0.39 -6.35 -1.87
C LEU A 127 0.29 -6.18 -3.39
N ASN A 128 -0.07 -7.23 -4.14
CA ASN A 128 -0.30 -7.09 -5.59
C ASN A 128 -1.44 -6.11 -5.87
N LEU A 129 -2.58 -6.24 -5.18
CA LEU A 129 -3.71 -5.31 -5.35
C LEU A 129 -3.34 -3.89 -4.91
N ALA A 130 -2.64 -3.74 -3.79
CA ALA A 130 -2.19 -2.44 -3.31
C ALA A 130 -1.22 -1.76 -4.29
N LEU A 131 -0.27 -2.53 -4.85
CA LEU A 131 0.68 -2.03 -5.85
C LEU A 131 -0.03 -1.69 -7.18
N THR A 132 -1.06 -2.44 -7.57
CA THR A 132 -1.93 -2.06 -8.69
C THR A 132 -2.56 -0.70 -8.46
N THR A 133 -3.25 -0.52 -7.34
CA THR A 133 -3.93 0.74 -7.00
C THR A 133 -2.93 1.89 -6.90
N ALA A 134 -1.81 1.70 -6.20
CA ALA A 134 -0.75 2.70 -6.06
C ALA A 134 -0.16 3.11 -7.42
N SER A 135 0.05 2.15 -8.32
CA SER A 135 0.61 2.42 -9.65
C SER A 135 -0.40 3.11 -10.56
N LEU A 136 -1.67 2.69 -10.62
CA LEU A 136 -2.71 3.41 -11.37
C LEU A 136 -2.88 4.84 -10.85
N TRP A 137 -2.86 5.00 -9.53
CA TRP A 137 -2.95 6.30 -8.89
C TRP A 137 -1.77 7.20 -9.27
N THR A 138 -0.55 6.66 -9.23
CA THR A 138 0.66 7.40 -9.60
C THR A 138 0.66 7.74 -11.09
N ALA A 139 0.28 6.79 -11.96
CA ALA A 139 0.14 7.01 -13.40
C ALA A 139 -0.85 8.15 -13.70
N ALA A 140 -2.03 8.12 -13.08
CA ALA A 140 -3.02 9.17 -13.24
C ALA A 140 -2.49 10.52 -12.74
N ALA A 141 -1.85 10.54 -11.57
CA ALA A 141 -1.30 11.78 -11.01
C ALA A 141 -0.16 12.37 -11.84
N VAL A 142 0.69 11.54 -12.46
CA VAL A 142 1.74 12.00 -13.38
C VAL A 142 1.12 12.51 -14.68
N PHE A 143 0.25 11.71 -15.31
CA PHE A 143 -0.36 12.02 -16.60
C PHE A 143 -1.23 13.28 -16.54
N PHE A 144 -2.05 13.43 -15.49
CA PHE A 144 -2.90 14.60 -15.28
C PHE A 144 -2.24 15.69 -14.44
N GLY A 145 -1.00 15.47 -13.98
CA GLY A 145 -0.22 16.41 -13.18
C GLY A 145 -0.23 17.84 -13.74
N PRO A 146 0.01 18.06 -15.05
CA PRO A 146 -0.02 19.39 -15.65
C PRO A 146 -1.36 20.12 -15.48
N LYS A 147 -2.49 19.39 -15.45
CA LYS A 147 -3.83 19.98 -15.28
C LYS A 147 -4.15 20.33 -13.82
N PHE A 148 -3.55 19.61 -12.86
CA PHE A 148 -3.74 19.87 -11.43
C PHE A 148 -2.76 20.89 -10.87
N SER A 149 -1.66 21.11 -11.59
CA SER A 149 -0.64 22.08 -11.23
C SER A 149 -0.99 23.46 -11.82
N VAL A 150 -2.09 24.05 -11.36
CA VAL A 150 -2.52 25.41 -11.75
C VAL A 150 -1.36 26.38 -11.54
N GLY A 151 -0.85 26.95 -12.64
CA GLY A 151 0.30 27.87 -12.64
C GLY A 151 1.68 27.22 -12.73
N TYR A 152 1.78 25.90 -12.99
CA TYR A 152 3.05 25.21 -13.20
C TYR A 152 3.06 24.40 -14.49
N ASP A 153 4.08 24.62 -15.33
CA ASP A 153 4.38 23.78 -16.50
C ASP A 153 5.11 22.50 -16.07
N LEU A 154 4.40 21.60 -15.39
CA LEU A 154 4.93 20.27 -15.08
C LEU A 154 5.09 19.48 -16.37
N PHE A 155 6.33 19.05 -16.66
CA PHE A 155 6.67 18.17 -17.78
C PHE A 155 6.37 18.69 -19.19
N SER A 156 5.96 19.96 -19.37
CA SER A 156 5.61 20.55 -20.68
C SER A 156 6.77 20.45 -21.69
N SER A 157 8.02 20.53 -21.24
CA SER A 157 9.22 20.36 -22.07
C SER A 157 9.81 18.94 -22.08
N LYS A 158 9.18 17.99 -21.37
CA LYS A 158 9.71 16.63 -21.15
C LYS A 158 8.63 15.57 -21.34
N PRO A 159 8.06 15.43 -22.56
CA PRO A 159 7.00 14.46 -22.83
C PRO A 159 7.43 13.02 -22.54
N PHE A 160 8.70 12.69 -22.71
CA PHE A 160 9.24 11.37 -22.37
C PHE A 160 9.05 11.03 -20.88
N ILE A 161 9.20 12.00 -19.96
CA ILE A 161 8.98 11.76 -18.53
C ILE A 161 7.49 11.55 -18.26
N LEU A 162 6.64 12.40 -18.83
CA LEU A 162 5.19 12.32 -18.67
C LEU A 162 4.64 10.96 -19.15
N TYR A 163 4.86 10.62 -20.42
CA TYR A 163 4.32 9.41 -21.02
C TYR A 163 5.09 8.17 -20.58
N GLY A 164 6.42 8.22 -20.57
CA GLY A 164 7.27 7.07 -20.22
C GLY A 164 7.03 6.59 -18.79
N CYS A 165 7.06 7.49 -17.80
CA CYS A 165 6.84 7.11 -16.41
C CYS A 165 5.39 6.66 -16.15
N SER A 166 4.41 7.29 -16.81
CA SER A 166 3.01 6.86 -16.72
C SER A 166 2.80 5.45 -17.28
N ILE A 167 3.40 5.14 -18.44
CA ILE A 167 3.34 3.81 -19.06
C ILE A 167 3.96 2.75 -18.14
N VAL A 168 5.12 3.03 -17.53
CA VAL A 168 5.75 2.10 -16.59
C VAL A 168 4.80 1.76 -15.45
N HIS A 169 4.17 2.76 -14.82
CA HIS A 169 3.20 2.51 -13.76
C HIS A 169 1.93 1.78 -14.24
N ILE A 170 1.44 2.06 -15.45
CA ILE A 170 0.32 1.31 -16.05
C ILE A 170 0.71 -0.16 -16.25
N LEU A 171 1.88 -0.45 -16.80
CA LEU A 171 2.36 -1.81 -17.01
C LEU A 171 2.53 -2.55 -15.67
N THR A 172 3.10 -1.90 -14.66
CA THR A 172 3.19 -2.45 -13.29
C THR A 172 1.81 -2.76 -12.74
N ALA A 173 0.84 -1.87 -12.92
CA ALA A 173 -0.54 -2.11 -12.50
C ALA A 173 -1.15 -3.33 -13.20
N VAL A 174 -1.01 -3.43 -14.53
CA VAL A 174 -1.54 -4.55 -15.31
C VAL A 174 -0.95 -5.88 -14.84
N VAL A 175 0.38 -5.95 -14.67
CA VAL A 175 1.05 -7.20 -14.27
C VAL A 175 0.71 -7.59 -12.84
N THR A 176 0.67 -6.65 -11.91
CA THR A 176 0.31 -6.93 -10.50
C THR A 176 -1.18 -7.30 -10.37
N LEU A 177 -2.06 -6.68 -11.16
CA LEU A 177 -3.48 -7.04 -11.20
C LEU A 177 -3.68 -8.44 -11.78
N ALA A 178 -2.93 -8.80 -12.82
CA ALA A 178 -2.95 -10.14 -13.40
C ALA A 178 -2.43 -11.19 -12.40
N SER A 179 -1.38 -10.90 -11.63
CA SER A 179 -0.94 -11.77 -10.54
C SER A 179 -1.99 -11.90 -9.44
N TRP A 180 -2.65 -10.79 -9.07
CA TRP A 180 -3.72 -10.79 -8.08
C TRP A 180 -4.94 -11.61 -8.53
N SER A 181 -5.41 -11.43 -9.77
CA SER A 181 -6.59 -12.12 -10.28
C SER A 181 -6.35 -13.63 -10.36
N ARG A 182 -5.15 -14.08 -10.77
CA ARG A 182 -4.76 -15.49 -10.75
C ARG A 182 -4.75 -16.12 -9.35
N SER A 183 -4.59 -15.31 -8.31
CA SER A 183 -4.59 -15.80 -6.90
C SER A 183 -5.98 -16.04 -6.32
N ILE A 184 -7.04 -15.77 -7.09
CA ILE A 184 -8.43 -15.78 -6.61
C ILE A 184 -9.28 -16.63 -7.54
N ALA A 185 -10.06 -17.55 -6.95
CA ALA A 185 -11.19 -18.18 -7.61
C ALA A 185 -12.50 -17.43 -7.27
N GLY A 186 -13.41 -17.33 -8.24
CA GLY A 186 -14.79 -16.84 -8.04
C GLY A 186 -15.03 -15.35 -8.35
N ASN A 187 -16.08 -14.77 -7.76
CA ASN A 187 -16.49 -13.39 -8.02
C ASN A 187 -15.53 -12.38 -7.37
N HIS A 188 -14.74 -11.71 -8.22
CA HIS A 188 -13.73 -10.73 -7.83
C HIS A 188 -14.30 -9.56 -7.02
N PHE A 189 -15.46 -9.03 -7.42
CA PHE A 189 -16.04 -7.84 -6.79
C PHE A 189 -16.49 -8.11 -5.36
N SER A 190 -17.24 -9.21 -5.14
CA SER A 190 -17.68 -9.61 -3.80
C SER A 190 -16.49 -9.82 -2.84
N ARG A 191 -15.38 -10.37 -3.35
CA ARG A 191 -14.18 -10.60 -2.55
C ARG A 191 -13.44 -9.31 -2.20
N ILE A 192 -13.39 -8.33 -3.10
CA ILE A 192 -12.86 -7.00 -2.80
C ILE A 192 -13.69 -6.36 -1.69
N VAL A 193 -15.02 -6.31 -1.85
CA VAL A 193 -15.92 -5.67 -0.86
C VAL A 193 -15.76 -6.34 0.50
N ARG A 194 -15.88 -7.66 0.58
CA ARG A 194 -15.71 -8.40 1.84
C ARG A 194 -14.31 -8.20 2.43
N GLY A 195 -13.28 -8.18 1.60
CA GLY A 195 -11.91 -7.93 2.03
C GLY A 195 -11.74 -6.55 2.65
N CYS A 196 -12.28 -5.51 2.03
CA CYS A 196 -12.26 -4.15 2.54
C CYS A 196 -13.04 -4.02 3.84
N THR A 197 -14.26 -4.58 3.91
CA THR A 197 -15.09 -4.55 5.12
C THR A 197 -14.41 -5.23 6.29
N ASN A 198 -13.88 -6.45 6.09
CA ASN A 198 -13.18 -7.17 7.15
C ASN A 198 -11.92 -6.41 7.59
N SER A 199 -11.11 -5.91 6.65
CA SER A 199 -9.91 -5.15 7.00
C SER A 199 -10.22 -3.90 7.82
N PHE A 200 -11.35 -3.24 7.54
CA PHE A 200 -11.79 -2.08 8.29
C PHE A 200 -12.14 -2.44 9.74
N PHE A 201 -12.89 -3.53 9.96
CA PHE A 201 -13.22 -3.98 11.32
C PHE A 201 -12.00 -4.47 12.09
N ASP A 202 -11.09 -5.18 11.42
CA ASP A 202 -9.84 -5.63 12.04
C ASP A 202 -8.99 -4.46 12.53
N LEU A 203 -8.93 -3.36 11.78
CA LEU A 203 -8.19 -2.16 12.16
C LEU A 203 -8.81 -1.45 13.38
N LEU A 204 -10.12 -1.59 13.58
CA LEU A 204 -10.83 -1.01 14.73
C LEU A 204 -10.77 -1.88 15.97
N SER A 205 -10.47 -3.17 15.82
CA SER A 205 -10.43 -4.14 16.91
C SER A 205 -9.11 -4.95 16.89
N PRO A 206 -7.94 -4.29 16.99
CA PRO A 206 -6.67 -5.00 17.02
C PRO A 206 -6.56 -5.87 18.26
N ASP A 207 -5.94 -7.05 18.12
CA ASP A 207 -5.66 -7.93 19.24
C ASP A 207 -4.59 -7.31 20.16
N THR A 208 -5.01 -6.80 21.31
CA THR A 208 -4.12 -6.13 22.27
C THR A 208 -3.16 -7.09 22.99
N SER A 209 -3.33 -8.41 22.83
CA SER A 209 -2.44 -9.41 23.43
C SER A 209 -1.08 -9.51 22.73
N LYS A 210 -0.98 -9.04 21.48
CA LYS A 210 0.25 -9.05 20.69
C LYS A 210 0.96 -7.69 20.74
N HIS A 211 2.26 -7.71 21.01
CA HIS A 211 3.04 -6.54 21.42
C HIS A 211 3.03 -5.35 20.43
N ASN A 212 2.72 -5.56 19.14
CA ASN A 212 2.77 -4.50 18.11
C ASN A 212 1.51 -4.35 17.26
N ASP A 213 0.46 -5.15 17.48
CA ASP A 213 -0.73 -5.16 16.63
C ASP A 213 -1.45 -3.81 16.68
N SER A 214 -1.61 -3.24 17.88
CA SER A 214 -2.19 -1.90 18.04
C SER A 214 -1.41 -0.81 17.30
N LEU A 215 -0.08 -0.92 17.25
CA LEU A 215 0.78 0.04 16.55
C LEU A 215 0.69 -0.12 15.04
N TYR A 216 0.65 -1.34 14.51
CA TYR A 216 0.45 -1.58 13.07
C TYR A 216 -0.96 -1.20 12.62
N ALA A 217 -1.98 -1.43 13.45
CA ALA A 217 -3.34 -0.97 13.18
C ALA A 217 -3.40 0.57 13.13
N LEU A 218 -2.86 1.23 14.14
CA LEU A 218 -2.80 2.70 14.19
C LEU A 218 -1.97 3.28 13.03
N GLY A 219 -0.82 2.67 12.72
CA GLY A 219 0.02 3.07 11.61
C GLY A 219 -0.65 2.87 10.24
N SER A 220 -1.35 1.74 10.06
CA SER A 220 -2.12 1.46 8.84
C SER A 220 -3.27 2.47 8.66
N LEU A 221 -4.04 2.73 9.72
CA LEU A 221 -5.12 3.71 9.72
C LEU A 221 -4.59 5.14 9.48
N GLY A 222 -3.48 5.50 10.13
CA GLY A 222 -2.82 6.78 9.94
C GLY A 222 -2.38 6.99 8.48
N LEU A 223 -1.70 6.01 7.87
CA LEU A 223 -1.31 6.07 6.46
C LEU A 223 -2.52 6.08 5.51
N PHE A 224 -3.61 5.41 5.88
CA PHE A 224 -4.86 5.47 5.12
C PHE A 224 -5.46 6.88 5.15
N VAL A 225 -5.52 7.52 6.31
CA VAL A 225 -5.95 8.93 6.43
C VAL A 225 -5.04 9.85 5.61
N LEU A 226 -3.72 9.66 5.67
CA LEU A 226 -2.75 10.41 4.88
C LEU A 226 -2.88 10.16 3.37
N THR A 227 -3.43 9.02 2.96
CA THR A 227 -3.75 8.72 1.55
C THR A 227 -4.93 9.57 1.06
N LEU A 228 -5.97 9.70 1.89
CA LEU A 228 -7.19 10.42 1.53
C LEU A 228 -7.00 11.94 1.61
N LEU A 229 -6.19 12.42 2.55
CA LEU A 229 -6.06 13.85 2.84
C LEU A 229 -5.79 14.71 1.58
N PRO A 230 -4.84 14.40 0.68
CA PRO A 230 -4.57 15.22 -0.51
C PRO A 230 -5.71 15.28 -1.53
N GLN A 231 -6.70 14.39 -1.40
CA GLN A 231 -7.88 14.34 -2.25
C GLN A 231 -9.05 15.13 -1.66
N LEU A 232 -9.10 15.25 -0.33
CA LEU A 232 -10.22 15.84 0.40
C LEU A 232 -10.03 17.33 0.72
N VAL A 233 -8.78 17.79 0.86
CA VAL A 233 -8.49 19.18 1.24
C VAL A 233 -7.80 19.96 0.13
N ALA A 234 -7.98 21.27 0.16
CA ALA A 234 -7.25 22.19 -0.72
C ALA A 234 -5.79 22.36 -0.27
N PHE A 235 -4.97 22.92 -1.16
CA PHE A 235 -3.64 23.40 -0.78
C PHE A 235 -3.76 24.58 0.21
N PRO A 236 -2.88 24.71 1.22
CA PRO A 236 -1.64 23.95 1.47
C PRO A 236 -1.80 22.62 2.20
N THR A 237 -2.94 22.38 2.83
CA THR A 237 -3.19 21.21 3.68
C THR A 237 -3.04 19.89 2.94
N ALA A 238 -3.34 19.87 1.63
CA ALA A 238 -3.11 18.71 0.76
C ALA A 238 -1.65 18.23 0.71
N THR A 239 -0.69 19.09 1.02
CA THR A 239 0.74 18.73 0.97
C THR A 239 1.22 18.01 2.21
N ILE A 240 0.47 18.11 3.31
CA ILE A 240 0.92 17.68 4.64
C ILE A 240 1.43 16.24 4.67
N PRO A 241 0.81 15.23 4.03
CA PRO A 241 1.29 13.84 4.13
C PRO A 241 2.73 13.61 3.68
N THR A 242 3.26 14.51 2.84
CA THR A 242 4.57 14.34 2.20
C THR A 242 5.41 15.61 2.11
N LEU A 243 4.84 16.78 2.42
CA LEU A 243 5.39 18.14 2.24
C LEU A 243 6.01 18.38 0.85
N LEU A 244 5.51 17.71 -0.19
CA LEU A 244 6.03 17.80 -1.57
C LEU A 244 5.37 18.90 -2.43
N GLY A 245 4.67 19.85 -1.81
CA GLY A 245 3.98 20.91 -2.53
C GLY A 245 2.76 20.43 -3.36
N LYS A 246 2.20 21.34 -4.16
CA LYS A 246 1.06 21.04 -5.06
C LYS A 246 1.37 19.98 -6.13
N ARG A 247 2.65 19.82 -6.47
CA ARG A 247 3.09 19.09 -7.67
C ARG A 247 3.02 17.58 -7.53
N LEU A 248 3.33 17.05 -6.35
CA LEU A 248 3.46 15.59 -6.14
C LEU A 248 2.66 15.04 -4.97
N SER A 249 2.06 15.89 -4.13
CA SER A 249 1.32 15.44 -2.93
C SER A 249 0.24 14.41 -3.24
N ARG A 250 -0.50 14.59 -4.35
CA ARG A 250 -1.52 13.62 -4.82
C ARG A 250 -0.92 12.36 -5.43
N ALA A 251 0.25 12.43 -6.05
CA ALA A 251 0.91 11.24 -6.59
C ALA A 251 1.46 10.38 -5.45
N ALA A 252 2.08 11.03 -4.46
CA ALA A 252 2.71 10.36 -3.34
C ALA A 252 1.72 9.64 -2.41
N SER A 253 0.43 10.03 -2.42
CA SER A 253 -0.61 9.32 -1.67
C SER A 253 -0.84 7.89 -2.15
N GLY A 254 -0.49 7.57 -3.41
CA GLY A 254 -0.49 6.18 -3.87
C GLY A 254 0.49 5.30 -3.07
N PHE A 255 1.61 5.86 -2.61
CA PHE A 255 2.59 5.12 -1.81
C PHE A 255 2.24 5.08 -0.32
N THR A 256 1.53 6.09 0.22
CA THR A 256 0.95 5.99 1.57
C THR A 256 -0.12 4.90 1.62
N TRP A 257 -0.90 4.71 0.54
CA TRP A 257 -1.82 3.58 0.41
C TRP A 257 -1.08 2.25 0.46
N LEU A 258 -0.01 2.12 -0.34
CA LEU A 258 0.80 0.90 -0.35
C LEU A 258 1.41 0.62 1.03
N GLY A 259 1.91 1.65 1.71
CA GLY A 259 2.42 1.53 3.07
C GLY A 259 1.34 1.15 4.08
N SER A 260 0.13 1.70 3.95
CA SER A 260 -1.03 1.36 4.80
C SER A 260 -1.39 -0.12 4.68
N VAL A 261 -1.43 -0.66 3.46
CA VAL A 261 -1.66 -2.09 3.23
C VAL A 261 -0.47 -2.93 3.73
N GLY A 262 0.76 -2.44 3.56
CA GLY A 262 1.95 -3.09 4.12
C GLY A 262 1.91 -3.23 5.64
N ALA A 263 1.53 -2.17 6.35
CA ALA A 263 1.34 -2.19 7.80
C ALA A 263 0.18 -3.11 8.21
N TYR A 264 -0.93 -3.13 7.46
CA TYR A 264 -2.04 -4.05 7.68
C TYR A 264 -1.62 -5.52 7.46
N CYS A 265 -0.75 -5.81 6.50
CA CYS A 265 -0.17 -7.14 6.31
C CYS A 265 0.67 -7.58 7.52
N LEU A 266 1.38 -6.66 8.17
CA LEU A 266 2.15 -6.94 9.40
C LEU A 266 1.23 -7.18 10.62
N LEU A 267 0.14 -6.42 10.74
CA LEU A 267 -0.91 -6.65 11.74
C LEU A 267 -1.49 -8.07 11.63
N MET A 268 -1.72 -8.53 10.40
CA MET A 268 -2.35 -9.82 10.13
C MET A 268 -1.38 -11.00 10.15
N ASN A 269 -0.10 -10.78 10.45
CA ASN A 269 0.88 -11.86 10.48
C ASN A 269 0.82 -12.58 11.84
N ASP A 270 0.15 -13.73 11.87
CA ASP A 270 -0.01 -14.54 13.06
C ASP A 270 1.26 -15.34 13.42
N SER A 271 1.42 -15.67 14.71
CA SER A 271 2.54 -16.45 15.24
C SER A 271 2.61 -17.90 14.72
N GLY A 272 1.58 -18.37 14.02
CA GLY A 272 1.54 -19.66 13.31
C GLY A 272 1.81 -19.56 11.81
N SER A 273 2.25 -18.40 11.31
CA SER A 273 2.49 -18.20 9.89
C SER A 273 3.70 -18.96 9.37
N SER A 274 3.68 -19.28 8.08
CA SER A 274 4.74 -20.03 7.40
C SER A 274 6.07 -19.28 7.48
N ASN A 275 7.20 -19.99 7.33
CA ASN A 275 8.53 -19.36 7.24
C ASN A 275 8.59 -18.29 6.11
N GLU A 276 7.85 -18.50 5.01
CA GLU A 276 7.73 -17.54 3.91
C GLU A 276 7.04 -16.23 4.36
N ASP A 277 5.94 -16.33 5.11
CA ASP A 277 5.21 -15.16 5.62
C ASP A 277 6.02 -14.39 6.67
N GLN A 278 6.81 -15.09 7.48
CA GLN A 278 7.73 -14.47 8.43
C GLN A 278 8.85 -13.70 7.72
N ASP A 279 9.47 -14.27 6.68
CA ASP A 279 10.48 -13.59 5.88
C ASP A 279 9.90 -12.40 5.12
N ALA A 280 8.70 -12.54 4.55
CA ALA A 280 7.96 -11.44 3.93
C ALA A 280 7.72 -10.30 4.93
N SER A 281 7.27 -10.63 6.14
CA SER A 281 7.02 -9.67 7.21
C SER A 281 8.30 -8.95 7.64
N ARG A 282 9.43 -9.66 7.74
CA ARG A 282 10.73 -9.04 8.06
C ARG A 282 11.15 -8.02 7.00
N VAL A 283 10.97 -8.35 5.72
CA VAL A 283 11.30 -7.46 4.60
C VAL A 283 10.38 -6.23 4.57
N LEU A 284 9.07 -6.41 4.76
CA LEU A 284 8.11 -5.30 4.85
C LEU A 284 8.39 -4.39 6.03
N ARG A 285 8.62 -4.96 7.21
CA ARG A 285 8.95 -4.21 8.44
C ARG A 285 10.19 -3.34 8.21
N ARG A 286 11.24 -3.89 7.60
CA ARG A 286 12.44 -3.12 7.27
C ARG A 286 12.15 -1.97 6.32
N GLY A 287 11.36 -2.18 5.26
CA GLY A 287 11.00 -1.14 4.30
C GLY A 287 10.16 -0.02 4.92
N LEU A 288 9.12 -0.38 5.69
CA LEU A 288 8.27 0.56 6.40
C LEU A 288 9.03 1.33 7.48
N GLY A 289 9.87 0.64 8.25
CA GLY A 289 10.69 1.23 9.31
C GLY A 289 11.71 2.24 8.75
N ILE A 290 12.53 1.82 7.77
CA ILE A 290 13.50 2.70 7.11
C ILE A 290 12.78 3.88 6.47
N GLY A 291 11.69 3.63 5.75
CA GLY A 291 10.97 4.69 5.04
C GLY A 291 10.34 5.70 5.98
N SER A 292 9.72 5.24 7.06
CA SER A 292 9.08 6.10 8.06
C SER A 292 10.11 6.90 8.85
N ALA A 293 11.19 6.27 9.31
CA ALA A 293 12.26 6.94 10.03
C ALA A 293 12.97 7.99 9.18
N ALA A 294 13.30 7.66 7.92
CA ALA A 294 13.94 8.60 6.99
C ALA A 294 13.02 9.79 6.67
N HIS A 295 11.73 9.54 6.44
CA HIS A 295 10.76 10.61 6.19
C HIS A 295 10.62 11.52 7.41
N LEU A 296 10.48 10.94 8.61
CA LEU A 296 10.38 11.69 9.86
C LEU A 296 11.63 12.53 10.13
N ALA A 297 12.83 11.97 9.92
CA ALA A 297 14.08 12.70 10.07
C ALA A 297 14.16 13.91 9.13
N LEU A 298 13.72 13.77 7.88
CA LEU A 298 13.67 14.89 6.92
C LEU A 298 12.61 15.94 7.27
N VAL A 299 11.44 15.51 7.77
CA VAL A 299 10.42 16.42 8.29
C VAL A 299 10.99 17.24 9.45
N ILE A 300 11.63 16.59 10.43
CA ILE A 300 12.25 17.27 11.59
C ILE A 300 13.34 18.23 11.11
N ALA A 301 14.21 17.80 10.20
CA ALA A 301 15.26 18.64 9.62
C ALA A 301 14.69 19.90 8.94
N LYS A 302 13.58 19.77 8.19
CA LYS A 302 12.88 20.91 7.58
C LYS A 302 12.23 21.82 8.62
N ILE A 303 11.59 21.27 9.66
CA ILE A 303 10.98 22.06 10.74
C ILE A 303 12.06 22.89 11.47
N VAL A 304 13.21 22.27 11.76
CA VAL A 304 14.36 22.95 12.37
C VAL A 304 14.93 24.02 11.44
N GLY A 305 14.92 23.77 10.12
CA GLY A 305 15.35 24.75 9.11
C GLY A 305 16.65 24.44 8.40
N LEU A 306 17.05 23.17 8.39
CA LEU A 306 18.26 22.74 7.69
C LEU A 306 18.15 22.90 6.16
N ASP A 307 16.93 23.04 5.63
CA ASP A 307 16.65 23.32 4.22
C ASP A 307 16.73 24.82 3.87
N GLY A 308 17.01 25.69 4.85
CA GLY A 308 17.04 27.15 4.68
C GLY A 308 15.68 27.83 4.78
N GLY A 309 14.60 27.06 5.00
CA GLY A 309 13.24 27.58 5.10
C GLY A 309 12.60 27.44 6.48
N GLY A 310 13.31 26.96 7.50
CA GLY A 310 12.71 26.44 8.75
C GLY A 310 11.69 27.27 9.51
N LEU A 311 10.97 26.58 10.39
CA LEU A 311 10.00 27.20 11.29
C LEU A 311 10.64 27.65 12.63
N LEU A 312 11.71 26.98 13.08
CA LEU A 312 12.29 27.15 14.42
C LEU A 312 13.60 27.94 14.48
N LEU A 313 14.53 27.74 13.54
CA LEU A 313 15.73 28.57 13.44
C LEU A 313 15.41 29.87 12.68
N ALA A 314 16.18 30.93 12.95
CA ALA A 314 15.98 32.28 12.41
C ALA A 314 16.13 32.33 10.87
N GLY A 315 15.11 31.86 10.18
CA GLY A 315 14.85 32.08 8.77
C GLY A 315 13.37 32.36 8.68
N ASN A 316 12.99 33.58 8.29
CA ASN A 316 11.58 33.89 8.06
C ASN A 316 10.97 33.07 6.91
N GLY A 317 11.76 32.25 6.21
CA GLY A 317 11.44 31.55 4.97
C GLY A 317 10.06 30.87 4.90
N LEU A 318 9.78 29.78 5.63
CA LEU A 318 8.50 29.07 5.47
C LEU A 318 7.32 29.92 5.91
N LYS A 319 7.49 30.76 6.93
CA LYS A 319 6.40 31.63 7.43
C LYS A 319 6.13 32.81 6.49
N GLU A 320 7.16 33.33 5.85
CA GLU A 320 7.11 34.45 4.88
C GLU A 320 6.63 33.98 3.51
N TYR A 321 7.14 32.84 3.02
CA TYR A 321 6.78 32.29 1.72
C TYR A 321 5.50 31.43 1.75
N TYR A 322 5.16 30.83 2.90
CA TYR A 322 4.00 29.94 3.06
C TYR A 322 3.21 30.17 4.37
N PRO A 323 2.73 31.39 4.66
CA PRO A 323 2.01 31.71 5.90
C PRO A 323 0.75 30.86 6.11
N SER A 324 0.09 30.46 5.01
CA SER A 324 -1.09 29.60 5.04
C SER A 324 -0.78 28.16 5.47
N LEU A 325 0.44 27.67 5.23
CA LEU A 325 0.86 26.32 5.64
C LEU A 325 1.09 26.27 7.16
N VAL A 326 1.57 27.36 7.75
CA VAL A 326 1.74 27.49 9.21
C VAL A 326 0.41 27.63 9.94
N GLY A 327 -0.58 28.31 9.35
CA GLY A 327 -1.89 28.54 9.98
C GLY A 327 -2.90 27.39 9.84
N ALA A 328 -2.83 26.58 8.78
CA ALA A 328 -3.90 25.64 8.42
C ALA A 328 -3.65 24.17 8.82
N SER A 329 -2.48 23.83 9.39
CA SER A 329 -1.99 22.43 9.33
C SER A 329 -1.81 21.70 10.65
N GLY A 330 -1.99 22.31 11.82
CA GLY A 330 -1.55 21.74 13.10
C GLY A 330 -1.97 20.28 13.34
N ALA A 331 -3.26 19.98 13.22
CA ALA A 331 -3.79 18.63 13.42
C ALA A 331 -3.30 17.63 12.36
N ALA A 332 -3.28 18.01 11.08
CA ALA A 332 -2.83 17.12 10.01
C ALA A 332 -1.31 16.88 10.04
N SER A 333 -0.52 17.91 10.38
CA SER A 333 0.93 17.79 10.58
C SER A 333 1.23 16.90 11.79
N PHE A 334 0.47 17.05 12.88
CA PHE A 334 0.54 16.16 14.03
C PHE A 334 0.20 14.72 13.66
N THR A 335 -0.91 14.49 12.94
CA THR A 335 -1.29 13.16 12.44
C THR A 335 -0.20 12.53 11.58
N MET A 336 0.42 13.31 10.69
CA MET A 336 1.55 12.85 9.87
C MET A 336 2.74 12.42 10.74
N ILE A 337 3.21 13.31 11.63
CA ILE A 337 4.34 13.04 12.53
C ILE A 337 4.07 11.81 13.39
N LEU A 338 2.89 11.74 14.01
CA LEU A 338 2.48 10.63 14.86
C LEU A 338 2.43 9.32 14.07
N THR A 339 1.87 9.32 12.86
CA THR A 339 1.78 8.12 12.00
C THR A 339 3.16 7.56 11.68
N TYR A 340 4.08 8.40 11.21
CA TYR A 340 5.43 7.94 10.86
C TYR A 340 6.26 7.58 12.10
N LEU A 341 6.05 8.25 13.24
CA LEU A 341 6.69 7.89 14.51
C LEU A 341 6.22 6.51 15.00
N VAL A 342 4.91 6.27 15.02
CA VAL A 342 4.30 4.98 15.39
C VAL A 342 4.83 3.87 14.50
N LEU A 343 4.87 4.08 13.18
CA LEU A 343 5.38 3.08 12.25
C LEU A 343 6.87 2.83 12.37
N ALA A 344 7.67 3.88 12.58
CA ALA A 344 9.10 3.73 12.82
C ALA A 344 9.33 2.88 14.07
N PHE A 345 8.63 3.18 15.17
CA PHE A 345 8.74 2.44 16.42
C PHE A 345 8.24 1.00 16.32
N ALA A 346 7.09 0.77 15.68
CA ALA A 346 6.54 -0.58 15.47
C ALA A 346 7.45 -1.48 14.63
N CYS A 347 8.38 -0.90 13.87
CA CYS A 347 9.30 -1.62 13.00
C CYS A 347 10.70 -1.84 13.59
N LEU A 348 11.00 -1.27 14.77
CA LEU A 348 12.20 -1.60 15.56
C LEU A 348 12.08 -2.98 16.19
#